data_AF-A0A3D0N397-F1
#
_entry.id   AF-A0A3D0N397-F1
#
_cell.length_a   1.000
_cell.length_b   1.000
_cell.length_c   1.000
_cell.angle_alpha   90.00
_cell.angle_beta   90.00
_cell.angle_gamma   90.00
#
_symmetry.space_group_name_H-M   'P 1'
#
loop_
_entity.id
_entity.type
_entity.pdbx_description
1 polymer ?
#
loop_
_entity_poly.entity_id
_entity_poly.type
_entity_poly.pdbx_seq_one_letter_code
_entity_poly.pdbx_strand_id
1 'polypeptide(L)'
;MERVLELGRVERAAIAAEDWNALDEILEGQKALWRELLTAARGEHLSHSAREASEALSALYEVRRHNHALLERSFSEMRRRLTTAHLGADAHSAYRRAQAA
;
A
#
# COMPACT_ATOMS: atom_id res chain seq x y z
N MET A 1 -6.76 9.94 16.17
CA MET A 1 -5.39 10.12 15.63
C MET A 1 -4.58 8.82 15.69
N GLU A 2 -4.49 8.16 16.85
CA GLU A 2 -3.72 6.92 17.03
C GLU A 2 -4.03 5.80 16.01
N ARG A 3 -5.33 5.52 15.77
CA ARG A 3 -5.78 4.54 14.77
C ARG A 3 -5.29 4.83 13.34
N VAL A 4 -5.17 6.10 12.95
CA VAL A 4 -4.65 6.51 11.63
C VAL A 4 -3.16 6.19 11.53
N LEU A 5 -2.40 6.52 12.57
CA LEU A 5 -0.96 6.28 12.61
C LEU A 5 -0.64 4.77 12.67
N GLU A 6 -1.45 4.00 13.41
CA GLU A 6 -1.34 2.54 13.45
C GLU A 6 -1.58 1.93 12.07
N LEU A 7 -2.70 2.28 11.41
CA LEU A 7 -2.99 1.82 10.04
C LEU A 7 -1.84 2.15 9.07
N GLY A 8 -1.25 3.33 9.20
CA GLY A 8 -0.08 3.71 8.42
C GLY A 8 1.15 2.86 8.70
N ARG A 9 1.41 2.49 9.97
CA ARG A 9 2.53 1.63 10.36
C ARG A 9 2.34 0.19 9.85
N VAL A 10 1.16 -0.39 10.05
CA VAL A 10 0.91 -1.77 9.59
C VAL A 10 0.93 -1.87 8.07
N GLU A 11 0.44 -0.86 7.34
CA GLU A 11 0.53 -0.83 5.88
C GLU A 11 2.00 -0.84 5.41
N ARG A 12 2.87 -0.03 6.02
CA ARG A 12 4.30 -0.03 5.69
C ARG A 12 4.97 -1.37 5.99
N ALA A 13 4.58 -2.02 7.09
CA ALA A 13 5.09 -3.33 7.43
C ALA A 13 4.67 -4.38 6.39
N ALA A 14 3.40 -4.37 5.97
CA ALA A 14 2.89 -5.26 4.93
C ALA A 14 3.59 -5.04 3.57
N ILE A 15 3.79 -3.77 3.17
CA ILE A 15 4.54 -3.43 1.94
C ILE A 15 5.99 -3.95 2.01
N ALA A 16 6.67 -3.78 3.15
CA ALA A 16 8.05 -4.23 3.33
C ALA A 16 8.17 -5.77 3.34
N ALA A 17 7.13 -6.46 3.82
CA ALA A 17 7.04 -7.91 3.84
C ALA A 17 6.54 -8.51 2.51
N GLU A 18 6.15 -7.68 1.53
CA GLU A 18 5.45 -8.11 0.30
C GLU A 18 4.19 -8.96 0.61
N ASP A 19 3.53 -8.68 1.74
CA ASP A 19 2.30 -9.37 2.16
C ASP A 19 1.07 -8.68 1.55
N TRP A 20 0.74 -9.10 0.33
CA TRP A 20 -0.36 -8.52 -0.45
C TRP A 20 -1.75 -8.82 0.14
N ASN A 21 -1.90 -9.94 0.87
CA ASN A 21 -3.17 -10.30 1.49
C ASN A 21 -3.45 -9.37 2.69
N ALA A 22 -2.46 -9.20 3.57
CA ALA A 22 -2.58 -8.26 4.68
C ALA A 22 -2.77 -6.82 4.17
N LEU A 23 -2.11 -6.45 3.07
CA LEU A 23 -2.25 -5.12 2.48
C LEU A 23 -3.70 -4.85 2.02
N ASP A 24 -4.38 -5.82 1.40
CA ASP A 24 -5.77 -5.66 0.96
C ASP A 24 -6.71 -5.37 2.15
N GLU A 25 -6.60 -6.16 3.22
CA GLU A 25 -7.37 -5.98 4.45
C GLU A 25 -7.12 -4.59 5.09
N ILE A 26 -5.86 -4.16 5.13
CA ILE A 26 -5.49 -2.84 5.67
C ILE A 26 -6.10 -1.72 4.82
N LEU A 27 -6.06 -1.83 3.49
CA LEU A 27 -6.63 -0.82 2.59
C LEU A 27 -8.15 -0.72 2.72
N GLU A 28 -8.84 -1.85 2.93
CA GLU A 28 -10.28 -1.84 3.25
C GLU A 28 -10.57 -1.18 4.61
N GLY A 29 -9.75 -1.47 5.62
CA GLY A 29 -9.84 -0.80 6.93
C GLY A 29 -9.66 0.73 6.83
N GLN A 30 -8.73 1.19 6.00
CA GLN A 30 -8.55 2.62 5.73
C GLN A 30 -9.73 3.23 4.97
N LYS A 31 -10.33 2.52 4.00
CA LYS A 31 -11.54 2.98 3.30
C LYS A 31 -12.74 3.09 4.25
N ALA A 32 -12.88 2.15 5.19
CA ALA A 32 -13.91 2.20 6.22
C ALA A 32 -13.70 3.41 7.15
N LEU A 33 -12.48 3.61 7.64
CA LEU A 33 -12.14 4.76 8.48
C LEU A 33 -12.36 6.09 7.76
N TRP A 34 -12.02 6.19 6.48
CA TRP A 34 -12.28 7.40 5.69
C TRP A 34 -13.77 7.75 5.65
N ARG A 35 -14.64 6.77 5.42
CA ARG A 35 -16.10 6.97 5.43
C ARG A 35 -16.61 7.40 6.81
N GLU A 36 -16.14 6.74 7.86
CA GLU A 36 -16.47 7.08 9.26
C GLU A 36 -16.13 8.54 9.58
N LEU A 37 -14.91 8.97 9.23
CA LEU A 37 -14.44 10.32 9.50
C LEU A 37 -15.16 11.37 8.63
N LEU A 38 -15.53 11.06 7.39
CA LEU A 38 -16.33 11.97 6.56
C LEU A 38 -17.71 12.23 7.15
N THR A 39 -18.39 11.18 7.63
CA THR A 39 -19.68 11.32 8.32
C THR A 39 -19.53 12.14 9.60
N ALA A 40 -18.49 11.87 10.40
CA ALA A 40 -18.22 12.64 11.61
C ALA A 40 -17.89 14.13 11.32
N ALA A 41 -17.12 14.42 10.26
CA ALA A 41 -16.77 15.77 9.85
C ALA A 41 -17.99 16.60 9.39
N ARG A 42 -19.05 15.94 8.92
CA ARG A 42 -20.35 16.57 8.59
C ARG A 42 -21.23 16.83 9.80
N GLY A 43 -20.81 16.42 11.00
CA GLY A 43 -21.60 16.52 12.22
C GLY A 43 -22.69 15.46 12.33
N GLU A 44 -22.66 14.42 11.49
CA GLU A 44 -23.65 13.34 11.46
C GLU A 44 -23.31 12.21 12.46
N HIS A 45 -22.24 12.37 13.25
CA HIS A 45 -21.77 11.38 14.22
C HIS A 45 -21.58 12.02 15.61
N LEU A 46 -22.31 11.53 16.62
CA LEU A 46 -22.38 12.13 17.97
C LEU A 46 -21.09 11.98 18.80
N SER A 47 -20.20 11.05 18.43
CA SER A 47 -19.04 10.67 19.26
C SER A 47 -17.75 11.42 18.96
N HIS A 48 -17.70 12.24 17.91
CA HIS A 48 -16.50 12.96 17.49
C HIS A 48 -16.88 14.39 17.12
N SER A 49 -16.06 15.37 17.51
CA SER A 49 -16.26 16.72 16.97
C SER A 49 -15.90 16.76 15.48
N ALA A 50 -16.61 17.58 14.71
CA ALA A 50 -16.33 17.77 13.29
C ALA A 50 -14.86 18.21 13.05
N ARG A 51 -14.29 18.97 13.99
CA ARG A 51 -12.89 19.40 13.98
C ARG A 51 -11.94 18.21 14.08
N GLU A 52 -12.10 17.37 15.09
CA GLU A 52 -11.24 16.19 15.30
C GLU A 52 -11.33 15.22 14.11
N ALA A 53 -12.53 15.06 13.53
CA ALA A 53 -12.72 14.26 12.34
C ALA A 53 -11.98 14.83 11.12
N SER A 54 -12.01 16.15 10.94
CA SER A 54 -11.25 16.81 9.87
C SER A 54 -9.74 16.68 10.05
N GLU A 55 -9.24 16.84 11.28
CA GLU A 55 -7.82 16.66 11.60
C GLU A 55 -7.37 15.21 11.33
N ALA A 56 -8.21 14.22 11.68
CA ALA A 56 -7.94 12.82 11.39
C ALA A 56 -7.99 12.49 9.88
N LEU A 57 -8.87 13.12 9.10
CA LEU A 57 -8.90 13.00 7.64
C LEU A 57 -7.60 13.51 7.00
N SER A 58 -7.12 14.68 7.43
CA SER A 58 -5.84 15.23 6.96
C SER A 58 -4.68 14.28 7.27
N ALA A 59 -4.62 13.73 8.48
CA ALA A 59 -3.60 12.76 8.84
C ALA A 59 -3.68 11.47 8.01
N LEU A 60 -4.89 10.96 7.78
CA LEU A 60 -5.11 9.74 6.98
C LEU A 60 -4.71 9.95 5.52
N TYR A 61 -4.99 11.13 4.97
CA TYR A 61 -4.54 11.51 3.63
C TYR A 61 -3.01 11.50 3.52
N GLU A 62 -2.29 12.12 4.46
CA GLU A 62 -0.82 12.16 4.43
C GLU A 62 -0.20 10.76 4.57
N VAL A 63 -0.75 9.92 5.46
CA VAL A 63 -0.35 8.52 5.59
C VAL A 63 -0.50 7.77 4.27
N ARG A 64 -1.67 7.87 3.63
CA ARG A 64 -1.94 7.20 2.35
C ARG A 64 -1.03 7.70 1.24
N ARG A 65 -0.82 9.02 1.17
CA ARG A 65 0.07 9.62 0.18
C ARG A 65 1.49 9.08 0.31
N HIS A 66 2.02 9.01 1.52
CA HIS A 66 3.35 8.47 1.77
C HIS A 66 3.45 6.97 1.45
N ASN A 67 2.50 6.18 1.92
CA ASN A 67 2.50 4.74 1.73
C ASN A 67 2.27 4.34 0.26
N HIS A 68 1.48 5.11 -0.48
CA HIS A 68 1.33 4.92 -1.93
C HIS A 68 2.66 5.09 -2.67
N ALA A 69 3.47 6.08 -2.31
CA ALA A 69 4.80 6.26 -2.90
C ALA A 69 5.78 5.12 -2.54
N LEU A 70 5.62 4.48 -1.38
CA LEU A 70 6.36 3.26 -1.03
C LEU A 70 5.91 2.09 -1.90
N LEU A 71 4.60 1.92 -2.06
CA LEU A 71 4.00 0.86 -2.86
C LEU A 71 4.43 0.94 -4.34
N GLU A 72 4.41 2.14 -4.95
CA GLU A 72 4.88 2.35 -6.32
C GLU A 72 6.35 1.97 -6.52
N ARG A 73 7.19 2.29 -5.52
CA ARG A 73 8.61 1.89 -5.55
C ARG A 73 8.76 0.38 -5.47
N SER A 74 8.02 -0.27 -4.57
CA SER A 74 8.02 -1.73 -4.42
C SER A 74 7.61 -2.43 -5.74
N PHE A 75 6.52 -1.98 -6.37
CA PHE A 75 6.11 -2.51 -7.67
C PHE A 75 7.13 -2.25 -8.79
N SER A 76 7.76 -1.08 -8.81
CA SER A 76 8.80 -0.78 -9.80
C SER A 76 10.01 -1.69 -9.66
N GLU A 77 10.43 -1.98 -8.44
CA GLU A 77 11.52 -2.92 -8.16
C GLU A 77 11.14 -4.35 -8.52
N MET A 78 9.95 -4.80 -8.15
CA MET A 78 9.44 -6.13 -8.49
C MET A 78 9.38 -6.31 -10.01
N ARG A 79 8.83 -5.34 -10.74
CA ARG A 79 8.81 -5.34 -12.20
C ARG A 79 10.20 -5.44 -12.79
N ARG A 80 11.17 -4.68 -12.26
CA ARG A 80 12.58 -4.76 -12.70
C ARG A 80 13.14 -6.17 -12.51
N ARG A 81 12.94 -6.78 -11.32
CA ARG A 81 13.41 -8.13 -11.01
C ARG A 81 12.82 -9.16 -11.98
N LEU A 82 11.51 -9.08 -12.26
CA LEU A 82 10.82 -9.98 -13.18
C LEU A 82 11.34 -9.84 -14.62
N THR A 83 11.53 -8.61 -15.11
CA THR A 83 12.10 -8.38 -16.44
C THR A 83 13.51 -8.96 -16.56
N THR A 84 14.37 -8.72 -15.56
CA THR A 84 15.73 -9.28 -15.55
C THR A 84 15.73 -10.82 -15.51
N ALA A 85 14.86 -11.42 -14.69
CA ALA A 85 14.74 -12.88 -14.60
C ALA A 85 14.28 -13.50 -15.92
N HIS A 86 13.32 -12.87 -16.61
CA HIS A 86 12.83 -13.31 -17.91
C HIS A 86 13.94 -13.29 -18.97
N LEU A 87 14.67 -12.18 -19.09
CA LEU A 87 15.79 -12.06 -20.04
C LEU A 87 16.91 -13.08 -19.75
N GLY A 88 17.20 -13.34 -18.47
CA GLY A 88 18.17 -14.36 -18.06
C GLY A 88 17.75 -15.78 -18.44
N ALA A 89 16.46 -16.11 -18.27
CA ALA A 89 15.90 -17.41 -18.65
C ALA A 89 15.99 -17.64 -20.17
N ASP A 90 15.70 -16.61 -20.97
CA ASP A 90 15.79 -16.67 -22.43
C ASP A 90 17.24 -16.85 -22.91
N ALA A 91 18.18 -16.11 -22.32
CA ALA A 91 19.61 -16.24 -22.62
C ALA A 91 20.13 -17.65 -22.27
N HIS A 92 19.72 -18.20 -21.11
CA HIS A 92 20.09 -19.56 -20.70
C HIS A 92 19.49 -20.63 -21.62
N SER A 93 18.25 -20.44 -22.07
CA SER A 93 17.60 -21.31 -23.06
C SER A 93 18.31 -21.27 -24.43
N ALA A 94 18.71 -20.10 -24.90
CA ALA A 94 19.48 -19.94 -26.14
C ALA A 94 20.86 -20.61 -26.05
N TYR A 95 21.56 -20.44 -24.93
CA TYR A 95 22.87 -21.08 -24.69
C TYR A 95 22.78 -22.61 -24.73
N ARG A 96 21.79 -23.21 -24.05
CA ARG A 96 21.60 -24.67 -24.06
C ARG A 96 21.30 -25.22 -25.45
N ARG A 97 20.53 -24.49 -26.27
CA ARG A 97 20.27 -24.89 -27.67
C ARG A 97 21.55 -24.85 -28.51
N ALA A 98 22.43 -23.87 -28.29
CA ALA A 98 23.69 -23.76 -29.01
C ALA A 98 24.71 -24.85 -28.65
N GLN A 99 24.67 -25.39 -27.42
CA GLN A 99 25.55 -26.50 -27.01
C GLN A 99 25.07 -27.89 -27.45
N ALA A 100 23.80 -28.02 -27.82
CA ALA A 100 23.21 -29.29 -28.25
C ALA A 100 23.19 -29.48 -29.78
N ALA A 101 23.72 -28.49 -30.53
CA ALA A 101 23.86 -28.50 -31.99
C ALA A 101 25.33 -28.74 -32.37
#